data_AF-A0A968VAU2-F1
#
_entry.id   AF-A0A968VAU2-F1
#
_cell.length_a   1.000
_cell.length_b   1.000
_cell.length_c   1.000
_cell.angle_alpha   90.00
_cell.angle_beta   90.00
_cell.angle_gamma   90.00
#
_symmetry.space_group_name_H-M   'P 1'
#
loop_
_entity.id
_entity.type
_entity.pdbx_description
1 polymer ?
#
loop_
_entity_poly.entity_id
_entity_poly.type
_entity_poly.pdbx_seq_one_letter_code
_entity_poly.pdbx_strand_id
1 'polypeptide(L)'
;MADNKKNINNLHGLAQFALFVSSYLPLFFLIIVRQVSENFDYFHWAGFTFIGVKFFVLKFGLSSVLTLASIVGCFGFIQTFGNIQEVAKNGFPVKVKDVKNKNSESIGYIATYIIPLLFQSFSGWFECLSVLFILAIIYRIYINSSYF
;
A
#
# COMPACT_ATOMS: atom_id res chain seq x y z
N MET A 1 -27.20 -22.76 26.90
CA MET A 1 -26.83 -21.53 26.17
C MET A 1 -25.31 -21.42 26.21
N ALA A 2 -24.63 -21.87 25.17
CA ALA A 2 -23.18 -21.80 25.08
C ALA A 2 -22.80 -20.53 24.29
N ASP A 3 -22.12 -19.63 24.98
CA ASP A 3 -21.56 -18.39 24.46
C ASP A 3 -20.56 -18.69 23.33
N ASN A 4 -20.98 -18.45 22.09
CA ASN A 4 -20.16 -18.61 20.90
C ASN A 4 -19.20 -17.41 20.83
N LYS A 5 -18.13 -17.50 21.61
CA LYS A 5 -17.01 -16.55 21.57
C LYS A 5 -16.34 -16.68 20.20
N LYS A 6 -16.84 -15.91 19.24
CA LYS A 6 -16.23 -15.59 17.94
C LYS A 6 -14.82 -15.06 18.23
N ASN A 7 -13.84 -15.96 18.34
CA ASN A 7 -12.43 -15.61 18.30
C ASN A 7 -12.15 -15.23 16.85
N ILE A 8 -12.49 -13.99 16.51
CA ILE A 8 -11.97 -13.33 15.33
C ILE A 8 -10.45 -13.30 15.50
N ASN A 9 -9.76 -14.15 14.73
CA ASN A 9 -8.32 -14.04 14.52
C ASN A 9 -8.07 -12.67 13.88
N ASN A 10 -8.02 -11.62 14.70
CA ASN A 10 -7.62 -10.31 14.25
C ASN A 10 -6.17 -10.45 13.79
N LEU A 11 -5.99 -10.55 12.46
CA LEU A 11 -4.70 -10.33 11.82
C LEU A 11 -4.12 -9.07 12.45
N HIS A 12 -2.94 -9.21 13.08
CA HIS A 12 -2.24 -8.10 13.71
C HIS A 12 -2.23 -6.90 12.76
N GLY A 13 -2.51 -5.69 13.23
CA GLY A 13 -2.71 -4.52 12.33
C GLY A 13 -1.57 -4.30 11.34
N LEU A 14 -0.35 -4.74 11.67
CA LEU A 14 0.81 -4.78 10.79
C LEU A 14 0.62 -5.70 9.56
N ALA A 15 0.01 -6.87 9.73
CA ALA A 15 -0.30 -7.81 8.66
C ALA A 15 -1.39 -7.25 7.72
N GLN A 16 -2.44 -6.64 8.29
CA GLN A 16 -3.48 -5.97 7.49
C GLN A 16 -2.89 -4.79 6.70
N PHE A 17 -2.01 -4.00 7.31
CA PHE A 17 -1.28 -2.94 6.63
C PHE A 17 -0.36 -3.48 5.53
N ALA A 18 0.39 -4.55 5.79
CA ALA A 18 1.26 -5.17 4.80
C ALA A 18 0.49 -5.69 3.58
N LEU A 19 -0.66 -6.33 3.79
CA LEU A 19 -1.53 -6.81 2.72
C LEU A 19 -2.15 -5.66 1.91
N PHE A 20 -2.55 -4.58 2.57
CA PHE A 20 -2.98 -3.35 1.92
C PHE A 20 -1.88 -2.78 1.01
N VAL A 21 -0.70 -2.51 1.57
CA VAL A 21 0.43 -1.94 0.82
C VAL A 21 0.82 -2.84 -0.35
N SER A 22 0.86 -4.17 -0.15
CA SER A 22 1.18 -5.11 -1.22
C SER A 22 0.15 -5.07 -2.35
N SER A 23 -1.12 -4.85 -2.05
CA SER A 23 -2.20 -4.79 -3.03
C SER A 23 -2.19 -3.50 -3.86
N TYR A 24 -1.75 -2.39 -3.26
CA TYR A 24 -1.65 -1.07 -3.91
C TYR A 24 -0.22 -0.72 -4.36
N LEU A 25 0.73 -1.65 -4.26
CA LEU A 25 2.13 -1.44 -4.64
C LEU A 25 2.29 -0.96 -6.10
N PRO A 26 1.58 -1.50 -7.10
CA PRO A 26 1.63 -0.98 -8.47
C PRO A 26 1.19 0.49 -8.56
N LEU A 27 0.15 0.87 -7.82
CA LEU A 27 -0.35 2.24 -7.77
C LEU A 27 0.71 3.18 -7.15
N PHE A 28 1.31 2.77 -6.03
CA PHE A 28 2.35 3.56 -5.36
C PHE A 28 3.55 3.78 -6.28
N PHE A 29 3.99 2.72 -6.95
CA PHE A 29 5.10 2.78 -7.91
C PHE A 29 4.81 3.78 -9.04
N LEU A 30 3.61 3.75 -9.62
CA LEU A 30 3.23 4.69 -10.68
C LEU A 30 3.23 6.15 -10.19
N ILE A 31 2.67 6.42 -9.01
CA ILE A 31 2.67 7.78 -8.43
C ILE A 31 4.11 8.26 -8.19
N ILE A 32 4.98 7.38 -7.68
CA ILE A 32 6.39 7.70 -7.43
C ILE A 32 7.10 8.04 -8.76
N VAL A 33 7.00 7.16 -9.76
CA VAL A 33 7.64 7.38 -11.06
C VAL A 33 7.13 8.67 -11.70
N ARG A 34 5.83 8.93 -11.63
CA ARG A 34 5.22 10.16 -12.17
C ARG A 34 5.75 11.41 -11.47
N GLN A 35 5.69 11.47 -10.15
CA GLN A 35 6.13 12.65 -9.41
C GLN A 35 7.64 12.89 -9.56
N VAL A 36 8.45 11.82 -9.62
CA VAL A 36 9.89 11.93 -9.90
C VAL A 36 10.14 12.43 -11.32
N SER A 37 9.39 11.95 -12.31
CA SER A 37 9.54 12.38 -13.71
C SER A 37 9.15 13.85 -13.89
N GLU A 38 8.08 14.31 -13.23
CA GLU A 38 7.64 15.72 -13.28
C GLU A 38 8.59 16.69 -12.58
N ASN A 39 9.35 16.22 -11.60
CA ASN A 39 10.27 17.04 -10.82
C ASN A 39 11.74 16.64 -11.05
N PHE A 40 12.05 15.99 -12.17
CA PHE A 40 13.39 15.49 -12.48
C PHE A 40 14.44 16.63 -12.50
N ASP A 41 14.04 17.83 -12.93
CA ASP A 41 14.87 19.04 -12.91
C ASP A 41 15.30 19.47 -11.50
N TYR A 42 14.57 19.04 -10.47
CA TYR A 42 14.90 19.29 -9.06
C TYR A 42 15.68 18.13 -8.44
N PHE A 43 15.94 17.07 -9.20
CA PHE A 43 16.70 15.90 -8.76
C PHE A 43 18.22 16.14 -8.89
N HIS A 44 18.68 17.24 -8.31
CA HIS A 44 20.10 17.55 -8.21
C HIS A 44 20.51 17.62 -6.75
N TRP A 45 21.62 16.94 -6.42
CA TRP A 45 22.17 16.98 -5.09
C TRP A 45 22.80 18.34 -4.84
N ALA A 46 22.08 19.23 -4.15
CA ALA A 46 22.55 20.56 -3.76
C ALA A 46 23.07 20.65 -2.30
N GLY A 47 23.18 19.51 -1.60
CA GLY A 47 23.61 19.43 -0.19
C GLY A 47 22.46 19.47 0.83
N PHE A 48 22.79 19.26 2.10
CA PHE A 48 21.82 19.25 3.22
C PHE A 48 21.57 20.67 3.77
N THR A 49 20.96 21.52 2.96
CA THR A 49 20.51 22.85 3.38
C THR A 49 19.03 22.80 3.77
N PHE A 50 18.58 23.56 4.77
CA PHE A 50 17.16 23.67 5.14
C PHE A 50 16.24 23.97 3.95
N ILE A 51 16.72 24.82 3.04
CA ILE A 51 16.03 25.17 1.79
C ILE A 51 15.91 23.94 0.89
N GLY A 52 16.97 23.15 0.74
CA GLY A 52 16.98 21.89 0.00
C GLY A 52 16.02 20.86 0.58
N VAL A 53 15.98 20.70 1.90
CA VAL A 53 15.02 19.81 2.57
C VAL A 53 13.58 20.27 2.32
N LYS A 54 13.31 21.58 2.39
CA LYS A 54 11.97 22.12 2.11
C LYS A 54 11.55 21.87 0.66
N PHE A 55 12.44 22.08 -0.31
CA PHE A 55 12.18 21.77 -1.72
C PHE A 55 11.97 20.27 -1.95
N PHE A 56 12.77 19.43 -1.29
CA PHE A 56 12.61 17.98 -1.35
C PHE A 56 11.23 17.54 -0.84
N VAL A 57 10.80 18.04 0.31
CA VAL A 57 9.47 17.73 0.86
C VAL A 57 8.35 18.23 -0.05
N LEU A 58 8.48 19.43 -0.62
CA LEU A 58 7.47 19.99 -1.53
C LEU A 58 7.36 19.22 -2.85
N LYS A 59 8.48 18.74 -3.40
CA LYS A 59 8.53 18.12 -4.73
C LYS A 59 8.46 16.59 -4.72
N PHE A 60 9.00 15.96 -3.67
CA PHE A 60 9.13 14.51 -3.54
C PHE A 60 8.51 13.96 -2.24
N GLY A 61 7.80 14.78 -1.46
CA GLY A 61 7.23 14.37 -0.18
C GLY A 61 6.27 13.18 -0.30
N LEU A 62 5.35 13.21 -1.28
CA LEU A 62 4.42 12.11 -1.51
C LEU A 62 5.17 10.82 -1.90
N SER A 63 6.11 10.90 -2.84
CA SER A 63 6.94 9.76 -3.25
C SER A 63 7.73 9.18 -2.09
N SER A 64 8.27 10.04 -1.22
CA SER A 64 9.03 9.62 -0.04
C SER A 64 8.15 8.86 0.95
N VAL A 65 6.95 9.37 1.23
CA VAL A 65 5.97 8.71 2.12
C VAL A 65 5.53 7.36 1.54
N LEU A 66 5.21 7.31 0.24
CA LEU A 66 4.79 6.08 -0.42
C LEU A 66 5.92 5.04 -0.46
N THR A 67 7.16 5.46 -0.71
CA THR A 67 8.33 4.57 -0.71
C THR A 67 8.56 3.98 0.68
N LEU A 68 8.48 4.80 1.73
CA LEU A 68 8.60 4.34 3.11
C LEU A 68 7.49 3.35 3.46
N ALA A 69 6.24 3.67 3.11
CA ALA A 69 5.11 2.77 3.30
C ALA A 69 5.31 1.44 2.57
N SER A 70 5.80 1.46 1.33
CA SER A 70 6.14 0.27 0.54
C SER A 70 7.19 -0.60 1.21
N ILE A 71 8.25 -0.01 1.79
CA ILE A 71 9.29 -0.76 2.51
C ILE A 71 8.71 -1.44 3.75
N VAL A 72 7.94 -0.71 4.56
CA VAL A 72 7.30 -1.25 5.78
C VAL A 72 6.31 -2.36 5.41
N GLY A 73 5.50 -2.15 4.37
CA GLY A 73 4.54 -3.14 3.91
C GLY A 73 5.21 -4.40 3.36
N CYS A 74 6.31 -4.26 2.62
CA CYS A 74 7.10 -5.40 2.13
C CYS A 74 7.70 -6.20 3.30
N PHE A 75 8.25 -5.53 4.31
CA PHE A 75 8.74 -6.19 5.51
C PHE A 75 7.63 -6.94 6.26
N GLY A 76 6.48 -6.31 6.46
CA GLY A 76 5.32 -6.95 7.08
C GLY A 76 4.77 -8.12 6.26
N PHE A 77 4.86 -8.06 4.93
CA PHE A 77 4.46 -9.14 4.03
C PHE A 77 5.37 -10.35 4.21
N ILE A 78 6.69 -10.14 4.19
CA ILE A 78 7.68 -11.21 4.43
C ILE A 78 7.45 -11.86 5.80
N GLN A 79 7.26 -11.05 6.84
CA GLN A 79 6.99 -11.56 8.19
C GLN A 79 5.69 -12.38 8.24
N THR A 80 4.61 -11.88 7.62
CA THR A 80 3.30 -12.56 7.61
C THR A 80 3.37 -13.89 6.87
N PHE A 81 4.01 -13.93 5.69
CA PHE A 81 4.15 -15.16 4.91
C PHE A 81 5.12 -16.17 5.54
N GLY A 82 6.19 -15.70 6.19
CA GLY A 82 7.09 -16.56 6.97
C GLY A 82 6.37 -17.24 8.14
N ASN A 83 5.49 -16.51 8.83
CA ASN A 83 4.70 -17.05 9.94
C ASN A 83 3.63 -18.05 9.49
N ILE A 84 3.16 -17.98 8.24
CA ILE A 84 2.21 -18.95 7.66
C ILE A 84 2.89 -20.31 7.40
N GLN A 85 4.21 -20.33 7.16
CA GLN A 85 4.96 -21.58 7.00
C GLN A 85 5.29 -22.24 8.34
N GLU A 86 5.26 -21.49 9.43
CA GLU A 86 5.48 -22.05 10.77
C GLU A 86 4.22 -22.78 11.24
N VAL A 87 4.27 -24.10 11.09
CA VAL A 87 3.22 -25.08 11.38
C VAL A 87 2.49 -24.75 12.68
N ALA A 88 1.20 -24.41 12.57
CA ALA A 88 0.33 -24.36 13.75
C ALA A 88 0.36 -25.71 14.44
N LYS A 89 0.88 -25.76 15.68
CA LYS A 89 1.03 -27.01 16.47
C LYS A 89 -0.26 -27.82 16.64
N ASN A 90 -1.42 -27.21 16.39
CA ASN A 90 -2.76 -27.82 16.42
C ASN A 90 -3.56 -27.59 15.11
N GLY A 91 -2.90 -27.33 13.98
CA GLY A 91 -3.57 -27.11 12.69
C GLY A 91 -3.84 -28.41 11.95
N PHE A 92 -5.06 -28.64 11.48
CA PHE A 92 -5.34 -29.74 10.57
C PHE A 92 -4.66 -29.47 9.21
N PRO A 93 -3.86 -30.42 8.68
CA PRO A 93 -3.23 -30.25 7.39
C PRO A 93 -4.30 -30.28 6.30
N VAL A 94 -4.56 -29.11 5.69
CA VAL A 94 -5.46 -28.96 4.56
C VAL A 94 -4.64 -28.81 3.27
N LYS A 95 -4.93 -29.63 2.26
CA LYS A 95 -4.34 -29.49 0.92
C LYS A 95 -5.09 -28.41 0.16
N VAL A 96 -4.38 -27.38 -0.28
CA VAL A 96 -4.92 -26.39 -1.22
C VAL A 96 -5.25 -27.12 -2.52
N LYS A 97 -6.55 -27.29 -2.82
CA LYS A 97 -7.02 -28.01 -4.02
C LYS A 97 -7.09 -27.12 -5.26
N ASP A 98 -7.37 -25.84 -5.07
CA ASP A 98 -7.55 -24.90 -6.16
C ASP A 98 -7.34 -23.47 -5.65
N VAL A 99 -6.63 -22.65 -6.42
CA VAL A 99 -6.45 -21.21 -6.15
C VAL A 99 -7.18 -20.47 -7.25
N LYS A 100 -8.46 -20.15 -7.01
CA LYS A 100 -9.24 -19.36 -7.98
C LYS A 100 -8.85 -17.90 -7.91
N ASN A 101 -8.36 -17.36 -9.02
CA ASN A 101 -8.19 -15.93 -9.20
C ASN A 101 -9.57 -15.28 -9.32
N LYS A 102 -10.12 -14.78 -8.20
CA LYS A 102 -11.35 -13.98 -8.18
C LYS A 102 -11.18 -12.57 -8.77
N ASN A 103 -9.99 -12.20 -9.23
CA ASN A 103 -9.55 -10.82 -9.43
C ASN A 103 -9.48 -10.38 -10.91
N SER A 104 -10.00 -11.15 -11.87
CA SER A 104 -9.98 -10.77 -13.30
C SER A 104 -10.81 -9.51 -13.58
N GLU A 105 -11.94 -9.32 -12.91
CA GLU A 105 -12.70 -8.06 -12.94
C GLU A 105 -11.96 -6.92 -12.24
N SER A 106 -11.34 -7.21 -11.09
CA SER A 106 -10.61 -6.21 -10.30
C SER A 106 -9.39 -5.66 -11.04
N ILE A 107 -8.73 -6.46 -11.89
CA ILE A 107 -7.65 -5.98 -12.78
C ILE A 107 -8.20 -4.97 -13.80
N GLY A 108 -9.39 -5.20 -14.35
CA GLY A 108 -10.07 -4.26 -15.24
C GLY A 108 -10.43 -2.94 -14.55
N TYR A 109 -10.92 -2.99 -13.31
CA TYR A 109 -11.15 -1.80 -12.49
C TYR A 109 -9.86 -1.07 -12.14
N ILE A 110 -8.79 -1.79 -11.78
CA ILE A 110 -7.49 -1.17 -11.50
C ILE A 110 -6.98 -0.43 -12.74
N ALA A 111 -7.11 -0.99 -13.94
CA ALA A 111 -6.69 -0.34 -15.18
C ALA A 111 -7.44 0.97 -15.46
N THR A 112 -8.77 1.02 -15.26
CA THR A 112 -9.57 2.23 -15.49
C THR A 112 -9.26 3.33 -14.47
N TYR A 113 -8.80 2.99 -13.26
CA TYR A 113 -8.32 3.98 -12.29
C TYR A 113 -6.85 4.38 -12.51
N ILE A 114 -6.02 3.48 -13.05
CA ILE A 114 -4.61 3.79 -13.37
C ILE A 114 -4.51 4.83 -14.48
N ILE A 115 -5.34 4.75 -15.53
CA ILE A 115 -5.24 5.63 -16.69
C ILE A 115 -5.36 7.13 -16.31
N PRO A 116 -6.42 7.59 -15.61
CA PRO A 116 -6.50 8.98 -15.17
C PRO A 116 -5.33 9.41 -14.28
N LEU A 117 -4.86 8.49 -13.44
CA LEU A 117 -3.74 8.74 -12.52
C LEU A 117 -2.42 9.01 -13.27
N LEU A 118 -2.22 8.37 -14.43
CA LEU A 118 -1.05 8.61 -15.27
C LEU A 118 -1.02 10.01 -15.89
N PHE A 119 -2.19 10.65 -16.06
CA PHE A 119 -2.32 11.99 -16.63
C PHE A 119 -2.47 13.08 -15.56
N GLN A 120 -2.66 12.70 -14.29
CA GLN A 120 -2.73 13.62 -13.18
C GLN A 120 -1.32 14.13 -12.82
N SER A 121 -1.21 15.44 -12.59
CA SER A 121 0.01 16.04 -12.03
C SER A 121 0.01 15.96 -10.50
N PHE A 122 1.18 15.68 -9.93
CA PHE A 122 1.39 15.59 -8.48
C PHE A 122 2.39 16.64 -7.98
N SER A 123 2.47 17.76 -8.71
CA SER A 123 3.40 18.85 -8.44
C SER A 123 2.89 19.84 -7.40
N GLY A 124 1.58 19.88 -7.15
CA GLY A 124 0.96 20.72 -6.14
C GLY A 124 0.76 20.00 -4.80
N TRP A 125 0.86 20.78 -3.73
CA TRP A 125 0.79 20.26 -2.35
C TRP A 125 -0.62 19.77 -2.00
N PHE A 126 -1.66 20.38 -2.59
CA PHE A 126 -3.06 20.05 -2.33
C PHE A 126 -3.45 18.72 -2.98
N GLU A 127 -2.97 18.46 -4.19
CA GLU A 127 -3.13 17.22 -4.93
C GLU A 127 -2.48 16.08 -4.16
N CYS A 128 -1.26 16.29 -3.64
CA CYS A 128 -0.57 15.32 -2.78
C CYS A 128 -1.38 15.01 -1.52
N LEU A 129 -1.91 16.04 -0.83
CA LEU A 129 -2.72 15.86 0.36
C LEU A 129 -4.02 15.11 0.06
N SER A 130 -4.65 15.39 -1.08
CA SER A 130 -5.88 14.74 -1.53
C SER A 130 -5.66 13.25 -1.78
N VAL A 131 -4.55 12.88 -2.42
CA VAL A 131 -4.18 11.47 -2.63
C VAL A 131 -3.97 10.75 -1.29
N LEU A 132 -3.24 11.37 -0.35
CA LEU A 132 -3.04 10.78 0.98
C LEU A 132 -4.37 10.57 1.73
N PHE A 133 -5.29 11.53 1.62
CA PHE A 133 -6.61 11.43 2.22
C PHE A 133 -7.43 10.29 1.60
N ILE A 134 -7.43 10.16 0.27
CA ILE A 134 -8.08 9.06 -0.43
C ILE A 134 -7.48 7.71 -0.01
N LEU A 135 -6.15 7.60 0.04
CA LEU A 135 -5.47 6.39 0.49
C LEU A 135 -5.83 6.03 1.94
N ALA A 136 -5.97 7.01 2.82
CA ALA A 136 -6.41 6.79 4.20
C ALA A 136 -7.86 6.26 4.28
N ILE A 137 -8.76 6.79 3.44
CA ILE A 137 -10.13 6.27 3.33
C ILE A 137 -10.12 4.83 2.81
N ILE A 138 -9.40 4.56 1.73
CA ILE A 138 -9.31 3.21 1.15
C ILE A 138 -8.73 2.24 2.18
N TYR A 139 -7.69 2.62 2.93
CA TYR A 139 -7.15 1.82 4.02
C TYR A 139 -8.17 1.56 5.13
N ARG A 140 -8.93 2.58 5.54
CA ARG A 140 -10.01 2.43 6.54
C ARG A 140 -11.13 1.52 6.05
N ILE A 141 -11.45 1.55 4.76
CA ILE A 141 -12.39 0.61 4.16
C ILE A 141 -11.77 -0.78 4.14
N TYR A 142 -10.51 -0.93 3.73
CA TYR A 142 -9.81 -2.21 3.66
C TYR A 142 -9.79 -2.94 5.01
N ILE A 143 -9.49 -2.24 6.11
CA ILE A 143 -9.42 -2.84 7.45
C ILE A 143 -10.80 -3.14 8.06
N ASN A 144 -11.84 -2.38 7.72
CA ASN A 144 -13.20 -2.56 8.26
C ASN A 144 -14.10 -3.42 7.37
N SER A 145 -13.78 -3.54 6.07
CA SER A 145 -14.49 -4.43 5.18
C SER A 145 -14.04 -5.86 5.51
N SER A 146 -14.95 -6.64 6.05
CA SER A 146 -14.78 -8.04 6.44
C SER A 146 -14.62 -8.98 5.23
N TYR A 147 -13.65 -8.68 4.36
CA TYR A 147 -13.31 -9.46 3.17
C TYR A 147 -12.02 -10.28 3.33
N PHE A 148 -11.48 -10.38 4.55
CA PHE A 148 -10.44 -11.35 4.92
C PHE A 148 -10.78 -12.06 6.23
#